data_AF-A0A2K8U6D3-F1
#
_entry.id   AF-A0A2K8U6D3-F1
#
_cell.length_a   1.000
_cell.length_b   1.000
_cell.length_c   1.000
_cell.angle_alpha   90.00
_cell.angle_beta   90.00
_cell.angle_gamma   90.00
#
_symmetry.space_group_name_H-M   'P 1'
#
loop_
_entity.id
_entity.type
_entity.pdbx_description
1 polymer ?
#
loop_
_entity_poly.entity_id
_entity_poly.type
_entity_poly.pdbx_seq_one_letter_code
_entity_poly.pdbx_strand_id
1 'polypeptide(L)'
;MPASLAALFAGLLAGCAGGLVGPLLPVTNPATAATVTVFRDFSLPGFFVPMDLRIDDHWVFRLWLNQQYSFKLDPGEYLFDYTIGFNECRRLAYIKAGQNYYFRLRPNCVRFEGPP
;
A
#
# COMPACT_ATOMS: atom_id res chain seq x y z
N MET A 1 -25.53 -31.04 26.11
CA MET A 1 -25.17 -30.83 24.69
C MET A 1 -24.59 -29.43 24.60
N PRO A 2 -23.26 -29.24 24.46
CA PRO A 2 -22.66 -27.91 24.47
C PRO A 2 -22.75 -27.30 23.07
N ALA A 3 -23.46 -26.17 22.94
CA ALA A 3 -23.51 -25.41 21.71
C ALA A 3 -22.40 -24.35 21.71
N SER A 4 -21.33 -24.67 20.96
CA SER A 4 -20.52 -23.79 20.12
C SER A 4 -20.15 -22.39 20.65
N LEU A 5 -18.98 -22.30 21.29
CA LEU A 5 -18.15 -21.10 21.29
C LEU A 5 -17.59 -20.87 19.87
N ALA A 6 -18.10 -19.88 19.14
CA ALA A 6 -17.47 -19.40 17.90
C ALA A 6 -17.82 -17.93 17.65
N ALA A 7 -17.33 -17.05 18.51
CA ALA A 7 -17.33 -15.61 18.27
C ALA A 7 -16.07 -15.00 18.89
N LEU A 8 -14.90 -15.44 18.43
CA LEU A 8 -13.63 -14.78 18.71
C LEU A 8 -12.93 -14.50 17.38
N PHE A 9 -12.41 -13.28 17.24
CA PHE A 9 -11.52 -12.78 16.18
C PHE A 9 -12.13 -12.04 14.97
N ALA A 10 -13.09 -11.16 15.17
CA ALA A 10 -13.34 -10.04 14.25
C ALA A 10 -12.93 -8.72 14.92
N GLY A 11 -11.62 -8.45 14.99
CA GLY A 11 -11.15 -7.21 15.64
C GLY A 11 -9.67 -7.20 16.00
N LEU A 12 -8.79 -7.64 15.11
CA LEU A 12 -7.38 -7.27 15.21
C LEU A 12 -6.96 -6.64 13.88
N LEU A 13 -6.19 -5.55 14.00
CA LEU A 13 -5.57 -4.73 12.95
C LEU A 13 -6.33 -3.46 12.54
N ALA A 14 -6.89 -2.74 13.51
CA ALA A 14 -6.80 -1.28 13.47
C ALA A 14 -5.37 -0.87 13.89
N GLY A 15 -4.39 -1.13 13.01
CA GLY A 15 -3.09 -0.49 13.12
C GLY A 15 -3.28 1.01 12.98
N CYS A 16 -2.73 1.80 13.88
CA CYS A 16 -2.87 3.25 13.95
C CYS A 16 -2.85 3.90 12.55
N ALA A 17 -4.00 4.42 12.11
CA ALA A 17 -4.24 5.00 10.80
C ALA A 17 -3.60 6.40 10.64
N GLY A 18 -2.31 6.54 10.95
CA GLY A 18 -1.61 7.84 10.90
C GLY A 18 -1.26 8.33 9.49
N GLY A 19 -1.45 7.50 8.47
CA GLY A 19 -0.98 7.80 7.11
C GLY A 19 -1.98 7.50 6.00
N LEU A 20 -3.22 7.08 6.29
CA LEU A 20 -4.25 7.03 5.26
C LEU A 20 -4.77 8.45 5.00
N VAL A 21 -4.68 8.93 3.75
CA VAL A 21 -5.10 10.30 3.39
C VAL A 21 -6.35 10.34 2.51
N GLY A 22 -6.74 9.19 1.95
CA GLY A 22 -7.96 9.05 1.15
C GLY A 22 -8.49 7.62 1.19
N PRO A 23 -9.65 7.36 0.57
CA PRO A 23 -10.21 6.02 0.53
C PRO A 23 -9.30 5.08 -0.27
N LEU A 24 -9.21 3.83 0.19
CA LEU A 24 -8.65 2.77 -0.64
C LEU A 24 -9.59 2.47 -1.81
N LEU A 25 -9.01 2.04 -2.94
CA LEU A 25 -9.81 1.53 -4.06
C LEU A 25 -10.68 0.37 -3.57
N PRO A 26 -11.98 0.36 -3.91
CA PRO A 26 -12.88 -0.70 -3.48
C PRO A 26 -12.43 -2.05 -4.06
N VAL A 27 -12.50 -3.10 -3.24
CA VAL A 27 -12.23 -4.47 -3.68
C VAL A 27 -13.55 -5.13 -4.06
N THR A 28 -13.68 -5.48 -5.32
CA THR A 28 -14.89 -6.11 -5.90
C THR A 28 -14.92 -7.61 -5.68
N ASN A 29 -13.77 -8.29 -5.70
CA ASN A 29 -13.68 -9.73 -5.45
C ASN A 29 -12.59 -10.07 -4.42
N PRO A 30 -12.95 -10.18 -3.13
CA PRO A 30 -12.00 -10.50 -2.07
C PRO A 30 -11.26 -11.83 -2.24
N ALA A 31 -11.85 -12.81 -2.94
CA ALA A 31 -11.25 -14.12 -3.14
C ALA A 31 -10.05 -14.08 -4.11
N THR A 32 -10.02 -13.11 -5.01
CA THR A 32 -8.95 -12.92 -6.00
C THR A 32 -8.03 -11.74 -5.68
N ALA A 33 -8.36 -10.95 -4.67
CA ALA A 33 -7.64 -9.73 -4.34
C ALA A 33 -6.18 -10.02 -3.92
N ALA A 34 -5.25 -9.30 -4.54
CA ALA A 34 -3.85 -9.31 -4.18
C ALA A 34 -3.60 -8.51 -2.90
N THR A 35 -2.59 -8.89 -2.12
CA THR A 35 -2.10 -8.05 -1.03
C THR A 35 -1.00 -7.16 -1.57
N VAL A 36 -1.13 -5.85 -1.41
CA VAL A 36 -0.08 -4.90 -1.76
C VAL A 36 0.43 -4.28 -0.48
N THR A 37 1.74 -4.35 -0.27
CA THR A 37 2.42 -3.65 0.79
C THR A 37 3.29 -2.56 0.19
N VAL A 38 3.11 -1.33 0.65
CA VAL A 38 3.97 -0.20 0.32
C VAL A 38 4.82 0.11 1.53
N PHE A 39 6.11 0.32 1.34
CA PHE A 39 7.05 0.69 2.40
C PHE A 39 7.90 1.85 1.95
N ARG A 40 7.99 2.88 2.78
CA ARG A 40 8.93 3.97 2.55
C ARG A 40 10.31 3.58 3.10
N ASP A 41 11.25 3.38 2.19
CA ASP A 41 12.62 3.05 2.54
C ASP A 41 13.34 4.24 3.18
N PHE A 42 14.37 3.95 3.98
CA PHE A 42 15.18 4.99 4.58
C PHE A 42 15.90 5.80 3.50
N SER A 43 15.89 7.11 3.66
CA SER A 43 16.62 8.04 2.80
C SER A 43 17.04 9.27 3.57
N LEU A 44 18.30 9.69 3.38
CA LEU A 44 18.81 10.96 3.92
C LEU A 44 18.13 12.16 3.25
N PRO A 45 17.99 12.20 1.90
CA PRO A 45 17.17 13.23 1.26
C PRO A 45 15.71 13.09 1.66
N GLY A 46 15.12 14.17 2.16
CA GLY A 46 13.71 14.19 2.56
C GLY A 46 13.42 13.45 3.88
N PHE A 47 14.42 13.28 4.76
CA PHE A 47 14.25 12.60 6.05
C PHE A 47 13.03 13.11 6.86
N PHE A 48 12.77 14.41 6.83
CA PHE A 48 11.64 15.03 7.54
C PHE A 48 10.39 15.27 6.67
N VAL A 49 10.39 14.83 5.41
CA VAL A 49 9.29 15.06 4.47
C VAL A 49 8.59 13.74 4.21
N PRO A 50 7.25 13.63 4.30
CA PRO A 50 6.54 12.40 3.95
C PRO A 50 6.62 12.09 2.45
N MET A 51 6.35 10.83 2.07
CA MET A 51 6.01 10.46 0.70
C MET A 51 4.50 10.38 0.57
N ASP A 52 3.92 11.12 -0.37
CA ASP A 52 2.51 11.02 -0.67
C ASP A 52 2.31 10.07 -1.86
N LEU A 53 1.55 9.00 -1.67
CA LEU A 53 1.27 7.95 -2.66
C LEU A 53 -0.14 8.13 -3.23
N ARG A 54 -0.21 8.04 -4.55
CA ARG A 54 -1.40 7.94 -5.36
C ARG A 54 -1.46 6.62 -6.12
N ILE A 55 -2.67 6.12 -6.30
CA ILE A 55 -2.97 4.96 -7.14
C ILE A 55 -4.12 5.36 -8.05
N ASP A 56 -3.92 5.25 -9.37
CA ASP A 56 -4.87 5.69 -10.40
C ASP A 56 -5.41 7.10 -10.12
N ASP A 57 -4.48 8.03 -9.91
CA ASP A 57 -4.72 9.44 -9.57
C ASP A 57 -5.37 9.73 -8.21
N HIS A 58 -5.76 8.71 -7.42
CA HIS A 58 -6.34 8.88 -6.09
C HIS A 58 -5.26 8.93 -5.02
N TRP A 59 -5.27 9.92 -4.14
CA TRP A 59 -4.39 9.96 -2.97
C TRP A 59 -4.80 8.88 -1.96
N VAL A 60 -3.87 7.98 -1.62
CA VAL A 60 -4.15 6.84 -0.75
C VAL A 60 -3.39 6.97 0.57
N PHE A 61 -2.07 7.10 0.51
CA PHE A 61 -1.23 7.11 1.70
C PHE A 61 -0.28 8.30 1.76
N ARG A 62 0.02 8.74 2.97
CA ARG A 62 1.12 9.61 3.36
C ARG A 62 2.06 8.82 4.25
N LEU A 63 3.24 8.47 3.73
CA LEU A 63 4.21 7.60 4.39
C LEU A 63 5.38 8.40 4.98
N TRP A 64 5.54 8.32 6.28
CA TRP A 64 6.76 8.73 6.98
C TRP A 64 7.84 7.67 6.86
N LEU A 65 9.07 8.01 7.22
CA LEU A 65 10.20 7.08 7.17
C LEU A 65 9.89 5.79 7.91
N ASN A 66 10.30 4.67 7.32
CA ASN A 66 10.13 3.31 7.84
C ASN A 66 8.67 2.90 8.08
N GLN A 67 7.69 3.65 7.56
CA GLN A 67 6.30 3.23 7.59
C GLN A 67 6.00 2.27 6.45
N GLN A 68 5.14 1.30 6.76
CA GLN A 68 4.53 0.41 5.78
C GLN A 68 3.02 0.38 5.93
N TYR A 69 2.33 0.20 4.81
CA TYR A 69 0.91 -0.05 4.76
C TYR A 69 0.63 -1.24 3.86
N SER A 70 -0.23 -2.14 4.33
CA SER A 70 -0.72 -3.27 3.55
C SER A 70 -2.20 -3.09 3.29
N PHE A 71 -2.60 -3.30 2.03
CA PHE A 71 -3.96 -3.16 1.57
C PHE A 71 -4.25 -4.19 0.48
N LYS A 72 -5.51 -4.26 0.05
CA LYS A 72 -5.98 -5.19 -0.98
C LYS A 72 -6.29 -4.42 -2.26
N LEU A 73 -5.93 -5.01 -3.40
CA LEU A 73 -6.33 -4.55 -4.72
C LEU A 73 -6.90 -5.72 -5.52
N ASP A 74 -7.88 -5.45 -6.35
CA ASP A 74 -8.30 -6.42 -7.36
C ASP A 74 -7.18 -6.65 -8.39
N PRO A 75 -7.20 -7.77 -9.14
CA PRO A 75 -6.26 -7.97 -10.23
C PRO A 75 -6.48 -6.94 -11.35
N GLY A 76 -5.41 -6.36 -11.89
CA GLY A 76 -5.51 -5.33 -12.91
C GLY A 76 -4.22 -4.54 -13.13
N GLU A 77 -4.28 -3.58 -14.04
CA GLU A 77 -3.23 -2.59 -14.23
C GLU A 77 -3.52 -1.36 -13.37
N TYR A 78 -2.49 -0.88 -12.65
CA TYR A 78 -2.58 0.26 -11.76
C TYR A 78 -1.41 1.21 -11.99
N LEU A 79 -1.68 2.51 -11.96
CA LEU A 79 -0.67 3.55 -11.96
C LEU A 79 -0.33 3.95 -10.52
N PHE A 80 0.86 3.55 -10.07
CA PHE A 80 1.40 4.01 -8.80
C PHE A 80 2.22 5.28 -9.04
N ASP A 81 1.89 6.34 -8.30
CA ASP A 81 2.55 7.63 -8.36
C ASP A 81 2.87 8.07 -6.94
N TYR A 82 4.09 8.52 -6.66
CA TYR A 82 4.41 9.11 -5.37
C TYR A 82 5.32 10.31 -5.47
N THR A 83 5.13 11.23 -4.56
CA THR A 83 5.90 12.48 -4.48
C THR A 83 6.70 12.57 -3.20
N ILE A 84 7.93 13.10 -3.28
CA ILE A 84 8.73 13.54 -2.13
C ILE A 84 9.34 14.92 -2.39
N GLY A 85 8.83 15.94 -1.71
CA GLY A 85 9.17 17.32 -2.00
C GLY A 85 8.82 17.68 -3.45
N PHE A 86 9.84 17.98 -4.27
CA PHE A 86 9.68 18.30 -5.70
C PHE A 86 9.95 17.12 -6.64
N ASN A 87 10.22 15.92 -6.12
CA ASN A 87 10.44 14.74 -6.94
C ASN A 87 9.13 13.97 -7.07
N GLU A 88 8.77 13.62 -8.30
CA GLU A 88 7.63 12.79 -8.64
C GLU A 88 8.12 11.49 -9.29
N CYS A 89 7.64 10.36 -8.80
CA CYS A 89 7.99 9.04 -9.30
C CYS A 89 6.72 8.31 -9.71
N ARG A 90 6.66 7.80 -10.94
CA ARG A 90 5.48 7.12 -11.48
C ARG A 90 5.84 5.78 -12.09
N ARG A 91 4.96 4.78 -11.91
CA ARG A 91 5.10 3.46 -12.52
C ARG A 91 3.77 2.73 -12.69
N LEU A 92 3.61 2.10 -13.85
CA LEU A 92 2.56 1.11 -14.10
C LEU A 92 2.95 -0.23 -13.48
N ALA A 93 2.02 -0.85 -12.76
CA ALA A 93 2.17 -2.19 -12.20
C ALA A 93 0.96 -3.05 -12.55
N TYR A 94 1.23 -4.26 -13.01
CA TYR A 94 0.21 -5.28 -13.25
C TYR A 94 0.10 -6.22 -12.04
N ILE A 95 -1.04 -6.15 -11.36
CA ILE A 95 -1.37 -6.89 -10.16
C ILE A 95 -2.10 -8.17 -10.55
N LYS A 96 -1.51 -9.33 -10.22
CA LYS A 96 -2.05 -10.66 -10.48
C LYS A 96 -2.89 -11.16 -9.30
N ALA A 97 -3.86 -12.01 -9.60
CA ALA A 97 -4.77 -12.57 -8.60
C ALA A 97 -4.06 -13.35 -7.49
N GLY A 98 -4.48 -13.09 -6.25
CA GLY A 98 -4.02 -13.80 -5.04
C GLY A 98 -2.53 -13.65 -4.70
N GLN A 99 -1.81 -12.75 -5.37
CA GLN A 99 -0.38 -12.54 -5.15
C GLN A 99 -0.12 -11.52 -4.02
N ASN A 100 1.11 -11.52 -3.52
CA ASN A 100 1.60 -10.52 -2.58
C ASN A 100 2.66 -9.65 -3.26
N TYR A 101 2.45 -8.34 -3.26
CA TYR A 101 3.37 -7.35 -3.81
C TYR A 101 3.97 -6.52 -2.69
N TYR A 102 5.26 -6.18 -2.84
CA TYR A 102 5.97 -5.35 -1.88
C TYR A 102 6.71 -4.22 -2.59
N PHE A 103 6.13 -3.03 -2.59
CA PHE A 103 6.69 -1.87 -3.24
C PHE A 103 7.49 -1.02 -2.25
N ARG A 104 8.80 -0.94 -2.47
CA ARG A 104 9.69 -0.03 -1.74
C ARG A 104 9.73 1.33 -2.43
N LEU A 105 9.22 2.35 -1.77
CA LEU A 105 9.25 3.72 -2.25
C LEU A 105 10.59 4.36 -1.83
N ARG A 106 11.31 4.93 -2.80
CA ARG A 106 12.62 5.57 -2.59
C ARG A 106 12.67 6.92 -3.31
N PRO A 107 13.34 7.94 -2.76
CA PRO A 107 13.31 9.28 -3.38
C PRO A 107 13.90 9.35 -4.79
N ASN A 108 14.71 8.36 -5.17
CA ASN A 108 15.39 8.34 -6.46
C ASN A 108 14.62 7.58 -7.56
N CYS A 109 13.39 7.12 -7.31
CA CYS A 109 12.56 6.37 -8.25
C CYS A 109 13.17 5.04 -8.79
N VAL A 110 14.34 4.60 -8.30
CA VAL A 110 15.12 3.52 -8.93
C VAL A 110 14.53 2.12 -8.74
N ARG A 111 13.78 1.87 -7.65
CA ARG A 111 13.14 0.57 -7.43
C ARG A 111 11.67 0.74 -7.12
N PHE A 112 10.85 0.02 -7.87
CA PHE A 112 9.46 -0.26 -7.54
C PHE A 112 9.24 -1.74 -7.91
N GLU A 113 10.09 -2.61 -7.37
CA GLU A 113 10.07 -4.04 -7.69
C GLU A 113 8.93 -4.70 -6.90
N GLY A 114 7.89 -5.15 -7.60
CA GLY A 114 7.10 -6.30 -7.13
C GLY A 114 7.90 -7.59 -7.36
N PRO A 115 7.56 -8.72 -6.71
CA PRO A 115 8.30 -9.97 -6.91
C PRO A 115 8.34 -10.39 -8.39
N PRO A 116 9.33 -11.21 -8.80
CA PRO A 116 9.47 -11.69 -10.17
C PRO A 116 8.20 -12.34 -10.73
#